data_AF-A0A830CLR5-F1
#
_entry.id   AF-A0A830CLR5-F1
#
_cell.length_a   1.000
_cell.length_b   1.000
_cell.length_c   1.000
_cell.angle_alpha   90.00
_cell.angle_beta   90.00
_cell.angle_gamma   90.00
#
_symmetry.space_group_name_H-M   'P 1'
#
loop_
_entity.id
_entity.type
_entity.pdbx_description
1 polymer ?
#
loop_
_entity_poly.entity_id
_entity_poly.type
_entity_poly.pdbx_seq_one_letter_code
_entity_poly.pdbx_strand_id
1 'polypeptide(L)'
;MPMGKRQEDRVIIISSKDSDNTFSDAENTLHQIVSLMLQEEDGDAEASKVGVGHVAPNTDRILIAGCQSSGVIGTSGQNIVNLRITSGASITILSHNQLPPCASSNETDRIVQMSGEIPVVLRAVVEIGCQLSIILETSNLAADYATTDIMVPENLVGGLIGRF
;
A
#
# COMPACT_ATOMS: atom_id res chain seq x y z
N MET A 1 -30.32 -9.44 -13.20
CA MET A 1 -29.38 -9.65 -12.08
C MET A 1 -28.45 -8.45 -12.05
N PRO A 2 -28.34 -7.68 -10.97
CA PRO A 2 -27.35 -6.61 -10.92
C PRO A 2 -25.97 -7.28 -10.89
N MET A 3 -25.18 -7.07 -11.95
CA MET A 3 -23.76 -7.35 -11.89
C MET A 3 -23.20 -6.43 -10.80
N GLY A 4 -22.79 -7.00 -9.67
CA GLY A 4 -22.05 -6.25 -8.66
C GLY A 4 -20.92 -5.52 -9.37
N LYS A 5 -20.78 -4.21 -9.11
CA LYS A 5 -19.72 -3.41 -9.71
C LYS A 5 -18.41 -4.17 -9.54
N ARG A 6 -17.79 -4.60 -10.64
CA ARG A 6 -16.40 -5.04 -10.61
C ARG A 6 -15.63 -3.80 -10.16
N GLN A 7 -15.27 -3.73 -8.88
CA GLN A 7 -14.22 -2.83 -8.45
C GLN A 7 -12.95 -3.42 -9.06
N GLU A 8 -12.47 -2.84 -10.15
CA GLU A 8 -11.21 -3.24 -10.74
C GLU A 8 -10.12 -2.48 -9.94
N ASP A 9 -9.37 -3.20 -9.10
CA ASP A 9 -8.20 -2.63 -8.44
C ASP A 9 -7.13 -2.33 -9.49
N ARG A 10 -6.50 -1.15 -9.43
CA ARG A 10 -5.35 -0.79 -10.28
C ARG A 10 -4.07 -0.79 -9.47
N VAL A 11 -2.98 -1.16 -10.12
CA VAL A 11 -1.63 -1.06 -9.54
C VAL A 11 -0.99 0.21 -10.08
N ILE A 12 -0.55 1.09 -9.19
CA ILE A 12 0.26 2.27 -9.52
C ILE A 12 1.68 1.97 -9.09
N ILE A 13 2.62 2.12 -10.02
CA ILE A 13 4.05 1.92 -9.77
C ILE A 13 4.68 3.30 -9.58
N ILE A 14 5.25 3.51 -8.40
CA ILE A 14 5.97 4.74 -8.06
C ILE A 14 7.45 4.42 -8.10
N SER A 15 8.19 5.05 -9.01
CA SER A 15 9.63 4.88 -9.13
C SER A 15 10.34 6.22 -9.09
N SER A 16 11.39 6.34 -8.28
CA SER A 16 12.29 7.51 -8.27
C SER A 16 13.73 7.05 -8.24
N LYS A 17 14.61 7.83 -8.89
CA LYS A 17 16.05 7.64 -8.80
C LYS A 17 16.48 7.88 -7.35
N ASP A 18 17.29 6.98 -6.79
CA ASP A 18 17.86 7.18 -5.47
C ASP A 18 18.71 8.45 -5.50
N SER A 19 18.41 9.35 -4.59
CA SER A 19 19.15 10.59 -4.40
C SER A 19 19.66 10.57 -2.98
N ASP A 20 20.82 11.17 -2.69
CA ASP A 20 21.45 11.20 -1.35
C ASP A 20 20.61 11.88 -0.25
N ASN A 21 19.31 12.05 -0.48
CA ASN A 21 18.34 12.61 0.42
C ASN A 21 17.85 11.54 1.42
N THR A 22 17.52 11.97 2.63
CA THR A 22 17.03 11.07 3.70
C THR A 22 15.74 10.31 3.36
N PHE A 23 14.99 10.79 2.36
CA PHE A 23 13.81 10.15 1.80
C PHE A 23 13.81 10.34 0.27
N SER A 24 13.48 9.29 -0.47
CA SER A 24 13.34 9.33 -1.92
C SER A 24 12.05 10.05 -2.34
N ASP A 25 12.04 10.71 -3.50
CA ASP A 25 10.83 11.36 -4.04
C ASP A 25 9.68 10.35 -4.21
N ALA A 26 10.01 9.07 -4.42
CA ALA A 26 9.03 7.98 -4.46
C ALA A 26 8.30 7.81 -3.13
N GLU A 27 9.01 7.89 -2.00
CA GLU A 27 8.43 7.73 -0.67
C GLU A 27 7.51 8.92 -0.32
N ASN A 28 7.93 10.13 -0.69
CA ASN A 28 7.11 11.32 -0.48
C ASN A 28 5.84 11.30 -1.35
N THR A 29 5.95 10.80 -2.58
CA THR A 29 4.80 10.59 -3.48
C THR A 29 3.87 9.50 -2.94
N LEU A 30 4.43 8.38 -2.46
CA LEU A 30 3.69 7.30 -1.82
C LEU A 30 2.88 7.83 -0.62
N HIS A 31 3.52 8.60 0.27
CA HIS A 31 2.84 9.19 1.42
C HIS A 31 1.68 10.12 0.99
N GLN A 32 1.85 10.91 -0.06
CA GLN A 32 0.76 11.76 -0.57
C GLN A 32 -0.39 10.94 -1.15
N ILE A 33 -0.12 9.93 -1.98
CA ILE A 33 -1.16 9.09 -2.60
C ILE A 33 -1.97 8.36 -1.54
N VAL A 34 -1.29 7.73 -0.59
CA VAL A 34 -1.93 7.03 0.53
C VAL A 34 -2.77 8.01 1.36
N SER A 35 -2.21 9.18 1.66
CA SER A 35 -2.92 10.19 2.46
C SER A 35 -4.20 10.64 1.76
N LEU A 36 -4.15 10.83 0.44
CA LEU A 36 -5.33 11.15 -0.36
C LEU A 36 -6.34 10.00 -0.33
N MET A 37 -5.89 8.76 -0.57
CA MET A 37 -6.78 7.60 -0.56
C MET A 37 -7.53 7.43 0.75
N LEU A 38 -6.85 7.66 1.87
CA LEU A 38 -7.45 7.55 3.20
C LEU A 38 -8.34 8.74 3.58
N GLN A 39 -8.19 9.89 2.91
CA GLN A 39 -9.03 11.09 3.10
C GLN A 39 -10.28 11.12 2.21
N GLU A 40 -10.27 10.43 1.06
CA GLU A 40 -11.36 10.45 0.07
C GLU A 40 -12.54 9.52 0.41
N GLU A 41 -12.47 8.72 1.49
CA GLU A 41 -13.60 7.93 1.99
C GLU A 41 -14.74 8.76 2.62
N ASP A 42 -14.56 10.07 2.82
CA ASP A 42 -15.60 10.97 3.38
C ASP A 42 -16.59 11.50 2.30
N GLY A 43 -16.45 11.04 1.05
CA GLY A 43 -16.99 11.70 -0.13
C GLY A 43 -18.17 11.06 -0.86
N ASP A 44 -19.02 10.23 -0.24
CA ASP A 44 -20.39 9.97 -0.77
C ASP A 44 -21.32 9.36 0.31
N ALA A 45 -21.87 10.21 1.17
CA ALA A 45 -23.05 9.87 1.96
C ALA A 45 -23.99 11.08 2.09
N GLU A 46 -24.63 11.45 0.98
CA GLU A 46 -25.90 12.18 1.03
C GLU A 46 -26.99 11.27 1.63
N ALA A 47 -26.94 11.07 2.95
CA ALA A 47 -28.12 10.91 3.81
C ALA A 47 -27.71 10.65 5.27
N SER A 48 -27.89 11.70 6.08
CA SER A 48 -28.57 11.63 7.37
C SER A 48 -27.89 10.93 8.58
N LYS A 49 -27.43 11.82 9.46
CA LYS A 49 -27.61 11.87 10.93
C LYS A 49 -27.13 10.71 11.83
N VAL A 50 -26.25 11.12 12.77
CA VAL A 50 -26.17 10.74 14.18
C VAL A 50 -25.85 9.27 14.45
N GLY A 51 -24.57 9.00 14.75
CA GLY A 51 -24.14 7.79 15.43
C GLY A 51 -22.65 7.87 15.79
N VAL A 52 -22.33 7.77 17.08
CA VAL A 52 -20.96 7.51 17.54
C VAL A 52 -20.48 6.20 16.92
N GLY A 53 -19.29 6.21 16.30
CA GLY A 53 -18.45 5.02 16.17
C GLY A 53 -18.82 4.01 15.09
N HIS A 54 -18.31 4.23 13.88
CA HIS A 54 -17.53 3.22 13.14
C HIS A 54 -16.89 3.91 11.95
N VAL A 55 -15.70 4.49 12.16
CA VAL A 55 -14.76 4.65 11.05
C VAL A 55 -14.39 3.22 10.69
N ALA A 56 -14.82 2.73 9.52
CA ALA A 56 -14.29 1.47 9.02
C ALA A 56 -12.75 1.61 9.01
N PRO A 57 -11.98 0.60 9.44
CA PRO A 57 -10.54 0.75 9.50
C PRO A 57 -10.01 1.08 8.11
N ASN A 58 -9.44 2.28 7.98
CA ASN A 58 -8.77 2.71 6.76
C ASN A 58 -7.79 1.61 6.35
N THR A 59 -7.94 1.07 5.15
CA THR A 59 -7.20 -0.12 4.71
C THR A 59 -6.44 0.18 3.43
N ASP A 60 -5.13 0.06 3.48
CA ASP A 60 -4.23 0.18 2.34
C ASP A 60 -3.64 -1.16 1.92
N ARG A 61 -3.25 -1.26 0.66
CA ARG A 61 -2.68 -2.47 0.07
C ARG A 61 -1.49 -2.14 -0.81
N ILE A 62 -0.36 -2.76 -0.52
CA ILE A 62 0.87 -2.66 -1.31
C ILE A 62 1.16 -4.03 -1.91
N LEU A 63 1.43 -4.04 -3.22
CA LEU A 63 1.88 -5.25 -3.91
C LEU A 63 3.40 -5.34 -3.75
N ILE A 64 3.89 -6.51 -3.38
CA ILE A 64 5.31 -6.75 -3.17
C ILE A 64 5.72 -8.04 -3.87
N ALA A 65 6.95 -8.07 -4.37
CA ALA A 65 7.51 -9.26 -4.97
C ALA A 65 7.78 -10.34 -3.90
N GLY A 66 7.82 -11.61 -4.29
CA GLY A 66 8.11 -12.69 -3.34
C GLY A 66 9.45 -12.55 -2.62
N CYS A 67 10.48 -12.02 -3.30
CA CYS A 67 11.78 -11.71 -2.70
C CYS A 67 11.69 -10.63 -1.60
N GLN A 68 10.84 -9.63 -1.82
CA GLN A 68 10.57 -8.59 -0.84
C GLN A 68 9.79 -9.13 0.35
N SER A 69 8.85 -10.05 0.11
CA SER A 69 8.01 -10.63 1.18
C SER A 69 8.85 -11.31 2.27
N SER A 70 9.92 -12.02 1.90
CA SER A 70 10.84 -12.61 2.88
C SER A 70 11.58 -11.57 3.71
N GLY A 71 11.94 -10.42 3.13
CA GLY A 71 12.60 -9.33 3.85
C GLY A 71 11.66 -8.59 4.81
N VAL A 72 10.42 -8.33 4.37
CA VAL A 72 9.37 -7.71 5.20
C VAL A 72 8.97 -8.63 6.37
N ILE A 73 8.90 -9.94 6.16
CA ILE A 73 8.67 -10.91 7.24
C ILE A 73 9.88 -10.95 8.19
N GLY A 74 11.09 -10.95 7.63
CA GLY A 74 12.35 -11.03 8.35
C GLY A 74 12.65 -12.41 8.93
N THR A 75 13.87 -12.60 9.44
CA THR A 75 14.33 -13.86 10.00
C THR A 75 13.48 -14.27 11.21
N SER A 76 12.70 -15.34 11.05
CA SER A 76 11.69 -15.85 12.02
C SER A 76 10.41 -15.01 12.17
N GLY A 77 10.08 -14.12 11.23
CA GLY A 77 8.86 -13.30 11.32
C GLY A 77 8.95 -12.13 12.32
N GLN A 78 10.15 -11.84 12.84
CA GLN A 78 10.34 -10.78 13.81
C GLN A 78 10.16 -9.38 13.20
N ASN A 79 10.51 -9.21 11.92
CA ASN A 79 10.42 -7.90 11.28
C ASN A 79 8.96 -7.47 11.11
N ILE A 80 8.09 -8.34 10.58
CA ILE A 80 6.66 -8.04 10.46
C ILE A 80 5.99 -7.80 11.83
N VAL A 81 6.43 -8.51 12.87
CA VAL A 81 5.93 -8.26 14.24
C VAL A 81 6.37 -6.88 14.72
N ASN A 82 7.63 -6.51 14.50
CA ASN A 82 8.12 -5.18 14.83
C ASN A 82 7.36 -4.10 14.06
N LEU A 83 7.18 -4.24 12.73
CA LEU A 83 6.42 -3.30 11.90
C LEU A 83 5.02 -3.05 12.46
N ARG A 84 4.32 -4.10 12.91
CA ARG A 84 2.99 -3.96 13.55
C ARG A 84 3.06 -3.19 14.87
N ILE A 85 4.11 -3.38 15.66
CA ILE A 85 4.31 -2.72 16.96
C ILE A 85 4.74 -1.25 16.77
N THR A 86 5.68 -0.97 15.85
CA THR A 86 6.24 0.37 15.58
C THR A 86 5.23 1.27 14.88
N SER A 87 4.56 0.75 13.85
CA SER A 87 3.53 1.50 13.14
C SER A 87 2.24 1.62 13.96
N GLY A 88 1.90 0.58 14.74
CA GLY A 88 0.61 0.44 15.40
C GLY A 88 -0.51 -0.04 14.47
N ALA A 89 -0.21 -0.30 13.19
CA ALA A 89 -1.16 -0.78 12.21
C ALA A 89 -1.34 -2.30 12.29
N SER A 90 -2.53 -2.78 11.94
CA SER A 90 -2.75 -4.19 11.68
C SER A 90 -2.25 -4.51 10.27
N ILE A 91 -1.08 -5.16 10.18
CA ILE A 91 -0.41 -5.51 8.92
C ILE A 91 -0.65 -7.00 8.63
N THR A 92 -1.17 -7.36 7.47
CA THR A 92 -1.43 -8.76 7.08
C THR A 92 -0.89 -9.03 5.68
N ILE A 93 -0.11 -10.10 5.50
CA ILE A 93 0.39 -10.52 4.19
C ILE A 93 -0.59 -11.53 3.59
N LEU A 94 -1.21 -11.15 2.48
CA LEU A 94 -2.10 -11.99 1.69
C LEU A 94 -1.28 -12.89 0.75
N SER A 95 -1.75 -14.12 0.59
CA SER A 95 -1.12 -15.11 -0.31
C SER A 95 -1.55 -14.89 -1.76
N HIS A 96 -0.80 -15.44 -2.72
CA HIS A 96 -1.07 -15.32 -4.16
C HIS A 96 -2.53 -15.65 -4.54
N ASN A 97 -3.14 -16.63 -3.86
CA ASN A 97 -4.52 -17.06 -4.11
C ASN A 97 -5.60 -16.04 -3.68
N GLN A 98 -5.20 -14.99 -2.96
CA GLN A 98 -6.07 -13.89 -2.53
C GLN A 98 -5.78 -12.59 -3.30
N LEU A 99 -4.92 -12.64 -4.33
CA LEU A 99 -4.61 -11.50 -5.17
C LEU A 99 -5.75 -11.28 -6.18
N PRO A 100 -6.14 -10.01 -6.45
CA PRO A 100 -7.02 -9.73 -7.56
C PRO A 100 -6.35 -10.17 -8.88
N PRO A 101 -7.14 -10.48 -9.92
CA PRO A 101 -6.61 -10.96 -11.20
C PRO A 101 -5.59 -9.99 -11.82
N CYS A 102 -5.65 -8.69 -11.48
CA CYS A 102 -4.70 -7.65 -11.89
C CYS A 102 -3.29 -7.81 -11.28
N ALA A 103 -3.19 -8.41 -10.10
CA ALA A 103 -1.95 -8.58 -9.33
C ALA A 103 -1.40 -10.01 -9.39
N SER A 104 -2.07 -10.93 -10.08
CA SER A 104 -1.66 -12.34 -10.22
C SER A 104 -0.59 -12.55 -11.31
N SER A 105 0.10 -11.50 -11.75
CA SER A 105 1.06 -11.58 -12.87
C SER A 105 2.24 -12.50 -12.55
N ASN A 106 2.74 -12.53 -11.31
CA ASN A 106 3.70 -13.52 -10.83
C ASN A 106 3.16 -14.34 -9.63
N GLU A 107 3.41 -15.66 -9.65
CA GLU A 107 3.02 -16.59 -8.56
C GLU A 107 3.70 -16.26 -7.21
N THR A 108 4.81 -15.53 -7.26
CA THR A 108 5.59 -15.14 -6.09
C THR A 108 5.12 -13.84 -5.45
N ASP A 109 4.28 -13.05 -6.12
CA ASP A 109 3.81 -11.77 -5.60
C ASP A 109 2.91 -11.97 -4.38
N ARG A 110 2.94 -10.97 -3.49
CA ARG A 110 2.19 -10.93 -2.25
C ARG A 110 1.60 -9.55 -2.05
N ILE A 111 0.45 -9.45 -1.38
CA ILE A 111 -0.10 -8.15 -0.97
C ILE A 111 0.12 -7.98 0.52
N VAL A 112 0.70 -6.84 0.90
CA VAL A 112 0.73 -6.39 2.28
C VAL A 112 -0.48 -5.49 2.48
N GLN A 113 -1.45 -5.97 3.23
CA GLN A 113 -2.60 -5.20 3.66
C GLN A 113 -2.30 -4.55 5.00
N MET A 114 -2.57 -3.25 5.12
CA MET A 114 -2.45 -2.50 6.37
C MET A 114 -3.81 -1.92 6.70
N SER A 115 -4.23 -2.01 7.95
CA SER A 115 -5.50 -1.46 8.40
C SER A 115 -5.34 -0.78 9.75
N GLY A 116 -5.95 0.39 9.93
CA GLY A 116 -5.85 1.17 11.15
C GLY A 116 -6.44 2.57 10.98
N GLU A 117 -6.02 3.51 11.84
CA GLU A 117 -6.32 4.91 11.65
C GLU A 117 -5.43 5.53 10.56
N ILE A 118 -5.91 6.57 9.87
CA ILE A 118 -5.17 7.30 8.82
C ILE A 118 -3.68 7.52 9.15
N PRO A 119 -3.30 8.15 10.28
CA PRO A 119 -1.89 8.40 10.59
C PRO A 119 -1.08 7.13 10.87
N VAL A 120 -1.74 6.07 11.35
CA VAL A 120 -1.13 4.77 11.69
C VAL A 120 -0.83 3.99 10.41
N VAL A 121 -1.78 3.98 9.46
CA VAL A 121 -1.63 3.34 8.15
C VAL A 121 -0.59 4.08 7.31
N LEU A 122 -0.61 5.41 7.28
CA LEU A 122 0.40 6.21 6.60
C LEU A 122 1.82 5.89 7.08
N ARG A 123 2.00 5.80 8.40
CA ARG A 123 3.28 5.42 8.99
C ARG A 123 3.69 4.01 8.55
N ALA A 124 2.77 3.04 8.61
CA ALA A 124 3.06 1.66 8.19
C ALA A 124 3.47 1.58 6.72
N VAL A 125 2.78 2.32 5.84
CA VAL A 125 3.07 2.35 4.41
C VAL A 125 4.47 2.89 4.14
N VAL A 126 4.86 4.00 4.78
CA VAL A 126 6.21 4.55 4.59
C VAL A 126 7.27 3.60 5.15
N GLU A 127 7.05 3.02 6.32
CA GLU A 127 8.01 2.08 6.93
C GLU A 127 8.22 0.85 6.05
N ILE A 128 7.14 0.29 5.51
CA ILE A 128 7.18 -0.82 4.56
C ILE A 128 7.82 -0.38 3.23
N GLY A 129 7.41 0.75 2.65
CA GLY A 129 7.95 1.27 1.38
C GLY A 129 9.47 1.49 1.45
N CYS A 130 9.95 2.09 2.53
CA CYS A 130 11.37 2.28 2.78
C CYS A 130 12.10 0.93 2.87
N GLN A 131 11.53 -0.02 3.61
CA GLN A 131 12.11 -1.34 3.76
C GLN A 131 12.15 -2.12 2.42
N LEU A 132 11.11 -1.99 1.59
CA LEU A 132 11.09 -2.56 0.24
C LEU A 132 12.18 -1.97 -0.65
N SER A 133 12.39 -0.65 -0.59
CA SER A 133 13.46 0.03 -1.31
C SER A 133 14.84 -0.54 -0.95
N ILE A 134 15.13 -0.69 0.35
CA ILE A 134 16.40 -1.24 0.85
C ILE A 134 16.59 -2.71 0.40
N ILE A 135 15.53 -3.51 0.41
CA ILE A 135 15.58 -4.91 -0.05
C ILE A 135 15.88 -4.98 -1.55
N LEU A 136 15.29 -4.08 -2.34
CA LEU A 136 15.55 -3.98 -3.78
C LEU A 136 16.99 -3.60 -4.06
N GLU A 137 17.53 -2.59 -3.38
CA GLU A 137 18.95 -2.19 -3.48
C GLU A 137 19.89 -3.35 -3.16
N THR A 138 19.59 -4.08 -2.09
CA THR A 138 20.42 -5.22 -1.65
C THR A 138 20.36 -6.39 -2.65
N SER A 139 19.20 -6.60 -3.28
CA SER A 139 18.98 -7.71 -4.21
C SER A 139 19.37 -7.40 -5.66
N ASN A 140 19.43 -6.11 -6.03
CA ASN A 140 19.77 -5.66 -7.37
C ASN A 140 20.82 -4.54 -7.30
N LEU A 141 22.09 -4.94 -7.41
CA LEU A 141 23.28 -4.06 -7.36
C LEU A 141 23.32 -2.96 -8.46
N ALA A 142 22.28 -2.86 -9.31
CA ALA A 142 22.16 -1.91 -10.40
C ALA A 142 20.87 -1.08 -10.36
N ALA A 143 20.00 -1.27 -9.35
CA ALA A 143 18.76 -0.53 -9.24
C ALA A 143 18.97 0.77 -8.46
N ASP A 144 19.47 1.80 -9.13
CA ASP A 144 19.54 3.19 -8.66
C ASP A 144 18.12 3.82 -8.51
N TYR A 145 17.07 2.99 -8.34
CA TYR A 145 15.66 3.38 -8.35
C TYR A 145 14.87 2.68 -7.25
N ALA A 146 14.32 3.47 -6.33
CA ALA A 146 13.30 3.02 -5.40
C ALA A 146 11.99 2.81 -6.16
N THR A 147 11.48 1.56 -6.23
CA THR A 147 10.22 1.23 -6.90
C THR A 147 9.24 0.63 -5.89
N THR A 148 8.01 1.14 -5.84
CA THR A 148 6.95 0.63 -4.96
C THR A 148 5.62 0.56 -5.70
N ASP A 149 4.94 -0.57 -5.56
CA ASP A 149 3.68 -0.88 -6.22
C ASP A 149 2.52 -0.75 -5.23
N ILE A 150 1.70 0.30 -5.37
CA ILE A 150 0.51 0.51 -4.53
C ILE A 150 -0.76 0.13 -5.26
N MET A 151 -1.67 -0.55 -4.55
CA MET A 151 -2.98 -0.93 -5.08
C MET A 151 -3.98 0.18 -4.76
N VAL A 152 -4.57 0.74 -5.80
CA VAL A 152 -5.53 1.84 -5.74
C VAL A 152 -6.84 1.37 -6.35
N PRO A 153 -7.96 1.45 -5.62
CA PRO A 153 -9.26 1.12 -6.17
C PRO A 153 -9.67 2.17 -7.23
N GLU A 154 -10.31 1.72 -8.31
CA GLU A 154 -10.62 2.57 -9.48
C GLU A 154 -11.39 3.86 -9.18
N ASN A 155 -12.18 3.88 -8.12
CA ASN A 155 -12.92 5.08 -7.68
C ASN A 155 -12.00 6.22 -7.27
N LEU A 156 -10.80 5.90 -6.76
CA LEU A 156 -9.80 6.89 -6.32
C LEU A 156 -8.82 7.25 -7.45
N VAL A 157 -8.64 6.35 -8.41
CA VAL A 157 -7.82 6.60 -9.61
C VAL A 157 -8.31 7.83 -10.38
N GLY A 158 -9.63 8.02 -10.48
CA GLY A 158 -10.22 9.19 -11.14
C GLY A 158 -9.85 10.53 -10.49
N GLY A 159 -9.66 10.56 -9.16
CA GLY A 159 -9.19 11.73 -8.42
C GLY A 159 -7.70 11.97 -8.61
N LEU A 160 -6.90 10.89 -8.59
CA LEU A 160 -5.45 10.93 -8.74
C LEU A 160 -4.95 11.36 -10.14
N ILE A 161 -5.64 10.93 -11.21
CA ILE A 161 -5.20 11.23 -12.59
C ILE A 161 -5.79 12.57 -13.09
N GLY A 162 -6.78 13.13 -12.40
CA GLY A 162 -7.46 14.35 -12.79
C GLY A 162 -8.58 14.12 -13.80
N ARG A 163 -9.68 14.84 -13.61
CA ARG A 163 -10.91 14.78 -14.41
C ARG A 163 -10.64 15.37 -15.81
N PHE A 164 -10.48 14.51 -16.82
CA PHE A 164 -10.43 14.92 -18.23
C PHE A 164 -11.81 15.30 -18.76
#